data_AF-A0A2W6E2G3-F1
#
_entry.id   AF-A0A2W6E2G3-F1
#
_cell.length_a   1.000
_cell.length_b   1.000
_cell.length_c   1.000
_cell.angle_alpha   90.00
_cell.angle_beta   90.00
_cell.angle_gamma   90.00
#
_symmetry.space_group_name_H-M   'P 1'
#
loop_
_entity.id
_entity.type
_entity.pdbx_description
1 polymer ?
#
loop_
_entity_poly.entity_id
_entity_poly.type
_entity_poly.pdbx_seq_one_letter_code
_entity_poly.pdbx_strand_id
1 'polypeptide(L)'
;MRYILRALAAAALVYAGIVHLHLAATYDGGEFLSIGHQFRAQFAASLVAAVILLVPRRWAWWPAIVVAGATLLAVLASVYLTVGPIGPLPALPSEPWYDEKAFSAVAEAAVVVLGVWGYRSGRRRRGRQRRPDSEQSKPFAADSA
;
A
#
# COMPACT_ATOMS: atom_id res chain seq x y z
N MET A 1 9.82 -15.38 -4.83
CA MET A 1 9.84 -13.92 -5.11
C MET A 1 8.52 -13.20 -4.82
N ARG A 2 7.39 -13.52 -5.49
CA ARG A 2 6.13 -12.75 -5.31
C ARG A 2 5.53 -12.80 -3.90
N TYR A 3 5.65 -13.93 -3.21
CA TYR A 3 5.19 -14.07 -1.83
C TYR A 3 6.06 -13.30 -0.83
N ILE A 4 7.38 -13.22 -1.08
CA ILE A 4 8.31 -12.44 -0.25
C ILE A 4 7.96 -10.96 -0.31
N LEU A 5 7.71 -10.41 -1.51
CA LEU A 5 7.31 -9.00 -1.66
C LEU A 5 5.99 -8.69 -0.94
N ARG A 6 5.03 -9.62 -0.98
CA ARG A 6 3.76 -9.48 -0.25
C ARG A 6 3.96 -9.54 1.25
N ALA A 7 4.77 -10.48 1.74
CA ALA A 7 5.06 -10.61 3.15
C ALA A 7 5.78 -9.37 3.70
N LEU A 8 6.77 -8.86 2.96
CA LEU A 8 7.48 -7.63 3.32
C LEU A 8 6.56 -6.41 3.35
N ALA A 9 5.72 -6.23 2.31
CA ALA A 9 4.77 -5.12 2.27
C ALA A 9 3.66 -5.24 3.35
N ALA A 10 3.21 -6.46 3.66
CA ALA A 10 2.27 -6.71 4.75
C ALA A 10 2.90 -6.40 6.11
N ALA A 11 4.14 -6.83 6.35
CA ALA A 11 4.87 -6.52 7.58
C ALA A 11 5.08 -5.01 7.76
N ALA A 12 5.44 -4.30 6.67
CA ALA A 12 5.58 -2.85 6.69
C ALA A 12 4.25 -2.12 6.97
N LEU A 13 3.13 -2.59 6.40
CA LEU A 13 1.79 -2.06 6.71
C LEU A 13 1.40 -2.28 8.18
N VAL A 14 1.70 -3.45 8.74
CA VAL A 14 1.43 -3.74 10.15
C VAL A 14 2.26 -2.83 11.05
N TYR A 15 3.56 -2.67 10.77
CA TYR A 15 4.43 -1.76 11.51
C TYR A 15 3.92 -0.31 11.46
N ALA A 16 3.60 0.19 10.26
CA ALA A 16 3.03 1.53 10.10
C ALA A 16 1.73 1.69 10.91
N GLY A 17 0.85 0.69 10.86
CA GLY A 17 -0.38 0.69 11.66
C GLY A 17 -0.11 0.79 13.17
N ILE A 18 0.87 0.05 13.69
CA ILE A 18 1.23 0.09 15.12
C ILE A 18 1.72 1.48 15.53
N VAL A 19 2.56 2.12 14.70
CA VAL A 19 3.00 3.51 14.93
C VAL A 19 1.80 4.45 15.01
N HIS A 20 0.85 4.33 14.09
CA HIS A 20 -0.38 5.14 14.11
C HIS A 20 -1.22 4.90 15.35
N LEU A 21 -1.39 3.64 15.75
CA LEU A 21 -2.13 3.30 16.97
C LEU A 21 -1.47 3.88 18.22
N HIS A 22 -0.13 3.90 18.28
CA HIS A 22 0.60 4.51 19.38
C HIS A 22 0.39 6.03 19.41
N LEU A 23 0.51 6.69 18.25
CA LEU A 23 0.25 8.13 18.13
C LEU A 23 -1.20 8.48 18.50
N ALA A 24 -2.16 7.61 18.19
CA ALA A 24 -3.58 7.89 18.45
C ALA A 24 -3.86 8.30 19.90
N ALA A 25 -3.21 7.65 20.87
CA ALA A 25 -3.40 7.95 22.29
C ALA A 25 -2.92 9.36 22.68
N THR A 26 -1.86 9.85 22.02
CA THR A 26 -1.32 11.20 22.24
C THR A 26 -2.25 12.28 21.70
N TYR A 27 -3.02 11.97 20.66
CA TYR A 27 -3.91 12.89 19.96
C TYR A 27 -5.39 12.67 20.27
N ASP A 28 -5.69 11.94 21.35
CA ASP A 28 -7.05 11.81 21.87
C ASP A 28 -7.52 13.13 22.51
N GLY A 29 -8.69 13.61 22.09
CA GLY A 29 -9.29 14.87 22.55
C GLY A 29 -10.80 14.88 22.34
N GLY A 30 -11.51 15.77 23.05
CA GLY A 30 -12.97 15.75 23.25
C GLY A 30 -13.88 16.08 22.06
N GLU A 31 -13.36 16.07 20.84
CA GLU A 31 -14.12 16.28 19.61
C GLU A 31 -14.62 14.94 19.03
N PHE A 32 -15.78 14.93 18.36
CA PHE A 32 -16.37 13.71 17.78
C PHE A 32 -15.46 13.07 16.71
N LEU A 33 -14.64 13.88 16.02
CA LEU A 33 -13.64 13.48 15.02
C LEU A 33 -12.25 13.99 15.44
N SER A 34 -11.68 13.41 16.49
CA SER A 34 -10.31 13.73 16.90
C SER A 34 -9.26 13.22 15.90
N ILE A 35 -8.06 13.80 15.96
CA ILE A 35 -6.88 13.29 15.24
C ILE A 35 -6.58 11.85 15.68
N GLY A 36 -6.80 11.51 16.96
CA GLY A 36 -6.73 10.12 17.45
C GLY A 36 -7.65 9.15 16.71
N HIS A 37 -8.88 9.56 16.34
CA HIS A 37 -9.77 8.72 15.52
C HIS A 37 -9.21 8.46 14.12
N GLN A 38 -8.58 9.46 13.50
CA GLN A 38 -7.95 9.29 12.19
C GLN A 38 -6.81 8.27 12.26
N PHE A 39 -5.96 8.35 13.28
CA PHE A 39 -4.89 7.39 13.53
C PHE A 39 -5.41 5.96 13.73
N ARG A 40 -6.50 5.78 14.49
CA ARG A 40 -7.14 4.46 14.67
C ARG A 40 -7.75 3.91 13.37
N ALA A 41 -8.41 4.77 12.59
CA ALA A 41 -8.94 4.39 11.29
C ALA A 41 -7.80 3.94 10.35
N GLN A 42 -6.66 4.63 10.39
CA GLN A 42 -5.49 4.28 9.60
C GLN A 42 -4.87 2.94 10.03
N PHE A 43 -4.81 2.66 11.34
CA PHE A 43 -4.40 1.36 11.87
C PHE A 43 -5.30 0.24 11.34
N ALA A 44 -6.61 0.40 11.46
CA ALA A 44 -7.58 -0.59 10.98
C ALA A 44 -7.47 -0.80 9.46
N ALA A 45 -7.37 0.28 8.68
CA ALA A 45 -7.20 0.22 7.24
C ALA A 45 -5.89 -0.49 6.84
N SER A 46 -4.80 -0.26 7.58
CA SER A 46 -3.50 -0.90 7.35
C SER A 46 -3.54 -2.40 7.60
N LEU A 47 -4.21 -2.84 8.67
CA LEU A 47 -4.45 -4.27 8.95
C LEU A 47 -5.28 -4.93 7.86
N VAL A 48 -6.40 -4.30 7.46
CA VAL A 48 -7.26 -4.82 6.39
C VAL A 48 -6.49 -4.90 5.08
N ALA A 49 -5.71 -3.88 4.72
CA ALA A 49 -4.87 -3.89 3.54
C ALA A 49 -3.80 -5.00 3.59
N ALA A 50 -3.19 -5.23 4.75
CA ALA A 50 -2.21 -6.31 4.93
C ALA A 50 -2.84 -7.69 4.71
N VAL A 51 -4.04 -7.94 5.26
CA VAL A 51 -4.78 -9.20 5.05
C VAL A 51 -5.18 -9.36 3.59
N ILE A 52 -5.73 -8.32 2.96
CA ILE A 52 -6.10 -8.37 1.54
C ILE A 52 -4.86 -8.68 0.69
N LEU A 53 -3.69 -8.15 1.03
CA LEU A 53 -2.45 -8.36 0.29
C LEU A 53 -2.01 -9.83 0.22
N LEU A 54 -2.40 -10.65 1.21
CA LEU A 54 -2.15 -12.09 1.24
C LEU A 54 -2.97 -12.84 0.19
N VAL A 55 -4.08 -12.27 -0.28
CA VAL A 55 -4.87 -12.86 -1.37
C VAL A 55 -4.00 -12.94 -2.63
N PRO A 56 -3.92 -14.11 -3.30
CA PRO A 56 -3.01 -14.32 -4.42
C PRO A 56 -3.44 -13.58 -5.71
N ARG A 57 -4.22 -12.50 -5.61
CA ARG A 57 -4.71 -11.74 -6.74
C ARG A 57 -3.99 -10.41 -6.92
N ARG A 58 -3.96 -9.91 -8.16
CA ARG A 58 -3.23 -8.69 -8.52
C ARG A 58 -3.85 -7.40 -7.96
N TRP A 59 -5.17 -7.41 -7.73
CA TRP A 59 -5.89 -6.24 -7.23
C TRP A 59 -5.62 -6.00 -5.74
N ALA A 60 -5.11 -7.03 -5.03
CA ALA A 60 -4.76 -6.97 -3.62
C ALA A 60 -3.66 -5.93 -3.28
N TRP A 61 -2.91 -5.46 -4.27
CA TRP A 61 -1.93 -4.40 -4.09
C TRP A 61 -2.55 -3.01 -3.98
N TRP A 62 -3.77 -2.79 -4.49
CA TRP A 62 -4.39 -1.46 -4.50
C TRP A 62 -4.68 -0.92 -3.11
N PRO A 63 -5.32 -1.68 -2.19
CA PRO A 63 -5.56 -1.18 -0.84
C PRO A 63 -4.26 -0.79 -0.12
N ALA A 64 -3.21 -1.59 -0.25
CA ALA A 64 -1.89 -1.29 0.33
C ALA A 64 -1.31 0.04 -0.19
N ILE A 65 -1.38 0.28 -1.51
CA ILE A 65 -0.89 1.50 -2.13
C ILE A 65 -1.72 2.71 -1.71
N VAL A 66 -3.06 2.58 -1.69
CA VAL A 66 -3.96 3.69 -1.34
C VAL A 66 -3.80 4.07 0.12
N VAL A 67 -3.80 3.09 1.03
CA VAL A 67 -3.65 3.32 2.47
C VAL A 67 -2.30 3.99 2.75
N ALA A 68 -1.18 3.40 2.31
CA ALA A 68 0.15 3.95 2.55
C ALA A 68 0.37 5.30 1.83
N GLY A 69 -0.18 5.46 0.62
CA GLY A 69 -0.10 6.71 -0.11
C GLY A 69 -0.88 7.86 0.54
N ALA A 70 -2.06 7.57 1.10
CA ALA A 70 -2.85 8.55 1.84
C ALA A 70 -2.11 9.00 3.11
N THR A 71 -1.48 8.06 3.82
CA THR A 71 -0.68 8.37 5.00
C THR A 71 0.54 9.22 4.66
N LEU A 72 1.28 8.82 3.64
CA LEU A 72 2.48 9.54 3.21
C LEU A 72 2.11 10.97 2.79
N LEU A 73 1.00 11.13 2.08
CA LEU A 73 0.50 12.44 1.70
C LEU A 73 0.10 13.27 2.93
N ALA A 74 -0.54 12.68 3.94
CA ALA A 74 -0.88 13.36 5.18
C ALA A 74 0.36 13.79 5.96
N VAL A 75 1.40 12.94 6.03
CA VAL A 75 2.68 13.29 6.65
C VAL A 75 3.35 14.44 5.91
N LEU A 76 3.45 14.38 4.59
CA LEU A 76 4.02 15.46 3.80
C LEU A 76 3.19 16.75 3.93
N ALA A 77 1.87 16.65 3.92
CA ALA A 77 0.99 17.78 4.12
C ALA A 77 1.21 18.41 5.50
N SER A 78 1.33 17.63 6.57
CA SER A 78 1.58 18.16 7.92
C SER A 78 2.89 18.92 8.09
N VAL A 79 3.86 18.69 7.21
CA VAL A 79 5.18 19.34 7.25
C VAL A 79 5.24 20.53 6.28
N TYR A 80 4.71 20.37 5.07
CA TYR A 80 4.90 21.34 3.98
C TYR A 80 3.67 22.22 3.71
N LEU A 81 2.50 21.83 4.20
CA LEU A 81 1.24 22.53 3.93
C LEU A 81 0.57 22.95 5.23
N THR A 82 0.12 24.20 5.28
CA THR A 82 -0.81 24.64 6.31
C THR A 82 -2.21 24.18 5.91
N VAL A 83 -2.62 23.01 6.38
CA VAL A 83 -3.95 22.47 6.07
C VAL A 83 -4.92 22.85 7.18
N GLY A 84 -5.79 23.81 6.88
CA GLY A 84 -6.90 24.16 7.77
C GLY A 84 -7.93 23.03 7.90
N PRO A 85 -8.94 23.18 8.77
CA PRO A 85 -10.00 22.19 8.92
C PRO A 85 -10.74 21.98 7.61
N ILE A 86 -11.03 20.72 7.26
CA ILE A 86 -11.80 20.37 6.06
C ILE A 86 -13.12 19.74 6.51
N GLY A 87 -14.16 20.56 6.60
CA GLY A 87 -15.47 20.12 7.11
C GLY A 87 -15.36 19.63 8.56
N PRO A 88 -15.85 18.43 8.91
CA PRO A 88 -15.75 17.89 10.27
C PRO A 88 -14.37 17.30 10.60
N LEU A 89 -13.42 17.32 9.65
CA LEU A 89 -12.06 16.87 9.90
C LEU A 89 -11.24 17.99 10.56
N PRO A 90 -10.55 17.70 11.67
CA PRO A 90 -9.71 18.69 12.36
C PRO A 90 -8.58 19.16 11.45
N ALA A 91 -8.10 20.38 11.71
CA ALA A 91 -6.91 20.89 11.04
C ALA A 91 -5.72 19.95 11.30
N LEU A 92 -4.89 19.74 10.26
CA LEU A 92 -3.62 19.04 10.47
C LEU A 92 -2.66 20.03 11.14
N PRO A 93 -2.14 19.71 12.34
CA PRO A 93 -1.15 20.54 12.98
C PRO A 93 0.10 20.63 12.09
N SER A 94 0.58 21.86 11.87
CA SER A 94 1.85 22.09 11.18
C SER A 94 2.99 21.75 12.12
N GLU A 95 3.67 20.64 11.87
CA GLU A 95 4.67 20.10 12.79
C GLU A 95 5.99 19.86 12.05
N PRO A 96 7.12 20.21 12.68
CA PRO A 96 8.43 19.88 12.12
C PRO A 96 8.65 18.37 12.04
N TRP A 97 9.67 17.94 11.29
CA TRP A 97 10.10 16.55 11.27
C TRP A 97 10.60 16.12 12.66
N TYR A 98 10.16 14.94 13.08
CA TYR A 98 10.68 14.21 14.24
C TYR A 98 10.86 12.73 13.86
N ASP A 99 11.62 11.98 14.66
CA ASP A 99 12.14 10.67 14.29
C ASP A 99 11.03 9.68 13.89
N GLU A 100 9.98 9.55 14.70
CA GLU A 100 8.87 8.62 14.43
C GLU A 100 8.13 8.99 13.12
N LYS A 101 7.97 10.29 12.83
CA LYS A 101 7.36 10.77 11.58
C LYS A 101 8.24 10.43 10.37
N ALA A 102 9.56 10.57 10.50
CA ALA A 102 10.50 10.19 9.45
C ALA A 102 10.49 8.67 9.20
N PHE A 103 10.52 7.86 10.26
CA PHE A 103 10.43 6.40 10.15
C PHE A 103 9.09 5.95 9.54
N SER A 104 7.97 6.58 9.91
CA SER A 104 6.66 6.30 9.31
C SER A 104 6.64 6.64 7.82
N ALA A 105 7.14 7.83 7.44
CA ALA A 105 7.20 8.24 6.04
C ALA A 105 8.04 7.28 5.18
N VAL A 106 9.20 6.83 5.69
CA VAL A 106 10.05 5.87 4.99
C VAL A 106 9.35 4.51 4.85
N ALA A 107 8.70 4.02 5.91
CA ALA A 107 7.96 2.76 5.89
C ALA A 107 6.81 2.80 4.87
N GLU A 108 6.04 3.88 4.86
CA GLU A 108 4.92 4.10 3.94
C GLU A 108 5.41 4.23 2.50
N ALA A 109 6.48 5.01 2.26
CA ALA A 109 7.09 5.13 0.94
C ALA A 109 7.58 3.76 0.43
N ALA A 110 8.18 2.94 1.30
CA ALA A 110 8.60 1.58 0.95
C ALA A 110 7.40 0.71 0.55
N VAL A 111 6.27 0.77 1.27
CA VAL A 111 5.04 0.04 0.92
C VAL A 111 4.52 0.48 -0.45
N VAL A 112 4.49 1.79 -0.74
CA VAL A 112 4.06 2.31 -2.04
C VAL A 112 4.96 1.80 -3.17
N VAL A 113 6.28 1.86 -2.99
CA VAL A 113 7.27 1.38 -3.99
C VAL A 113 7.13 -0.12 -4.23
N LEU A 114 7.11 -0.92 -3.17
CA LEU A 114 6.92 -2.38 -3.24
C LEU A 114 5.57 -2.72 -3.89
N GLY A 115 4.54 -1.95 -3.58
CA GLY A 115 3.20 -2.08 -4.13
C GLY A 115 3.14 -1.90 -5.64
N VAL A 116 3.67 -0.77 -6.11
CA VAL A 116 3.74 -0.44 -7.54
C VAL A 116 4.58 -1.47 -8.29
N TRP A 117 5.72 -1.88 -7.72
CA TRP A 117 6.60 -2.88 -8.31
C TRP A 117 5.93 -4.26 -8.41
N GLY A 118 5.29 -4.71 -7.32
CA GLY A 118 4.57 -5.98 -7.24
C GLY A 118 3.41 -6.04 -8.24
N TYR A 119 2.64 -4.95 -8.35
CA TYR A 119 1.55 -4.81 -9.31
C TYR A 119 2.04 -4.87 -10.78
N ARG A 120 3.10 -4.12 -11.12
CA ARG A 120 3.69 -4.10 -12.49
C ARG A 120 4.28 -5.45 -12.89
N SER A 121 4.96 -6.13 -11.97
CA SER A 121 5.50 -7.49 -12.16
C SER A 121 4.40 -8.54 -12.40
N GLY A 122 3.17 -8.26 -11.97
CA GLY A 122 1.96 -9.05 -12.23
C GLY A 122 1.52 -9.04 -13.70
N ARG A 123 1.66 -7.91 -14.40
CA ARG A 123 1.16 -7.70 -15.77
C ARG A 123 1.91 -8.53 -16.82
N ARG A 124 3.23 -8.75 -16.64
CA ARG A 124 4.10 -9.36 -17.65
C ARG A 124 3.87 -10.86 -17.90
N ARG A 125 3.20 -11.60 -17.00
CA ARG A 125 3.03 -13.06 -17.14
C ARG A 125 1.77 -13.51 -17.91
N ARG A 126 0.75 -12.67 -18.08
CA ARG A 126 -0.45 -13.04 -18.86
C ARG A 126 -0.20 -13.09 -20.38
N GLY A 127 0.81 -12.39 -20.89
CA GLY A 127 1.14 -12.38 -22.32
C GLY A 127 1.93 -13.60 -22.80
N ARG A 128 2.60 -14.34 -21.91
CA ARG A 128 3.48 -15.46 -22.29
C ARG A 128 2.78 -16.82 -22.30
N GLN A 129 1.55 -16.90 -21.81
CA GLN A 129 0.80 -18.16 -21.65
C GLN A 129 -0.30 -18.35 -22.73
N ARG A 130 -0.39 -17.42 -23.69
CA ARG A 130 -1.23 -17.52 -24.90
C ARG A 130 -0.38 -17.76 -26.15
N ARG A 131 0.54 -18.73 -26.12
CA ARG A 131 0.93 -19.44 -27.35
C ARG A 131 0.35 -20.85 -27.20
N PRO A 132 -0.81 -21.13 -27.81
CA PRO A 132 -1.28 -22.49 -27.97
C PRO A 132 -0.32 -23.22 -28.91
N ASP A 133 0.00 -24.47 -28.60
CA ASP A 133 0.88 -25.38 -29.35
C ASP A 133 0.32 -25.79 -30.74
N SER A 134 -0.46 -24.93 -31.40
CA SER A 134 -1.06 -25.21 -32.71
C SER A 134 -0.06 -25.17 -33.89
N GLU A 135 1.23 -24.94 -33.62
CA GLU A 135 2.28 -24.89 -34.64
C GLU A 135 3.07 -26.20 -34.78
N GLN A 136 2.81 -27.20 -33.93
CA GLN A 136 3.54 -28.48 -33.94
C GLN A 136 2.77 -29.64 -34.59
N SER A 137 1.57 -29.39 -35.12
CA SER A 137 0.82 -30.35 -35.94
C SER A 137 0.76 -29.90 -37.40
N LYS A 138 1.91 -29.87 -38.08
CA LYS A 138 1.93 -30.14 -39.52
C LYS A 138 2.65 -31.47 -39.71
N PRO A 139 1.96 -32.53 -40.17
CA PRO A 139 2.65 -33.74 -40.55
C PRO A 139 3.61 -33.38 -41.69
N PHE A 140 4.86 -33.81 -41.52
CA PHE A 140 5.86 -33.90 -42.56
C PHE A 140 5.28 -34.74 -43.69
N ALA A 141 4.67 -34.08 -44.68
CA ALA A 141 4.31 -34.72 -45.93
C ALA A 141 5.63 -35.07 -46.60
N ALA A 142 6.00 -36.34 -46.48
CA ALA A 142 7.12 -36.91 -47.19
C ALA A 142 6.86 -36.75 -48.70
N ASP A 143 7.73 -35.95 -49.33
CA ASP A 143 8.03 -36.12 -50.74
C ASP A 143 8.54 -37.55 -50.95
N SER A 144 7.74 -38.39 -51.60
CA SER A 144 8.22 -39.58 -52.29
C SER A 144 7.12 -40.16 -53.20
N ALA A 145 7.14 -39.74 -54.47
CA ALA A 145 7.02 -40.57 -55.69
C ALA A 145 6.54 -39.72 -56.88
#